data_AF-A0AAD9HPB3-F1
#
_entry.id   AF-A0AAD9HPB3-F1
#
_cell.length_a   1.000
_cell.length_b   1.000
_cell.length_c   1.000
_cell.angle_alpha   90.00
_cell.angle_beta   90.00
_cell.angle_gamma   90.00
#
_symmetry.space_group_name_H-M   'P 1'
#
loop_
_entity.id
_entity.type
_entity.pdbx_description
1 polymer ?
#
loop_
_entity_poly.entity_id
_entity_poly.type
_entity_poly.pdbx_seq_one_letter_code
_entity_poly.pdbx_strand_id
1 'polypeptide(L)'
;MNPRFAPCSRSRDSPPAIMKSVNIIAAVLLAPMSVNAIPEKPVRTPSPHVEPMWSNCIKFYRAVPNDACQSLADKNGLDLAEFIALNRGIGGLSGCSRGNVVAGYWYCVKPNGWE
;
A
#
# COMPACT_ATOMS: atom_id res chain seq x y z
N MET A 1 20.31 -26.02 -4.56
CA MET A 1 20.40 -24.75 -3.81
C MET A 1 19.28 -23.84 -4.31
N ASN A 2 18.26 -23.59 -3.49
CA ASN A 2 17.11 -22.75 -3.86
C ASN A 2 16.64 -22.04 -2.57
N PRO A 3 16.75 -20.70 -2.44
CA PRO A 3 16.33 -20.04 -1.23
C PRO A 3 14.79 -20.03 -1.16
N ARG A 4 14.26 -20.68 -0.13
CA ARG A 4 12.83 -20.64 0.20
C ARG A 4 12.44 -19.19 0.48
N PHE A 5 11.54 -18.65 -0.33
CA PHE A 5 10.82 -17.43 0.00
C PHE A 5 9.97 -17.70 1.25
N ALA A 6 10.43 -17.24 2.40
CA ALA A 6 9.61 -17.19 3.61
C ALA A 6 8.54 -16.10 3.43
N PRO A 7 7.28 -16.34 3.83
CA PRO A 7 6.32 -15.25 3.98
C PRO A 7 6.80 -14.35 5.14
N CYS A 8 6.77 -13.04 4.94
CA CYS A 8 6.96 -12.09 6.04
C CYS A 8 5.82 -12.27 7.05
N SER A 9 6.08 -13.04 8.11
CA SER A 9 5.25 -13.06 9.31
C SER A 9 5.36 -11.70 9.98
N ARG A 10 4.42 -10.79 9.70
CA ARG A 10 4.20 -9.62 10.54
C ARG A 10 3.49 -10.12 11.79
N SER A 11 4.26 -10.37 12.85
CA SER A 11 3.74 -10.54 14.20
C SER A 11 2.81 -9.37 14.50
N ARG A 12 1.53 -9.64 14.70
CA ARG A 12 0.62 -8.68 15.32
C ARG A 12 0.86 -8.78 16.81
N ASP A 13 1.92 -8.14 17.27
CA ASP A 13 2.07 -7.84 18.69
C ASP A 13 1.04 -6.75 19.02
N SER A 14 -0.03 -7.18 19.67
CA SER A 14 -0.93 -6.29 20.39
C SER A 14 -0.13 -5.50 21.44
N PRO A 15 -0.17 -4.16 21.46
CA PRO A 15 0.48 -3.44 22.54
C PRO A 15 -0.25 -3.71 23.88
N PRO A 16 0.49 -3.92 24.98
CA PRO A 16 -0.11 -4.08 26.30
C PRO A 16 -0.71 -2.74 26.74
N ALA A 17 -1.98 -2.77 27.16
CA ALA A 17 -2.63 -1.63 27.79
C ALA A 17 -1.95 -1.31 29.13
N ILE A 18 -1.18 -0.23 29.20
CA ILE A 18 -0.77 0.38 30.47
C ILE A 18 -1.36 1.79 30.53
N MET A 19 -2.53 1.86 31.15
CA MET A 19 -3.23 3.07 31.57
C MET A 19 -2.40 3.78 32.64
N LYS A 20 -1.82 4.94 32.31
CA LYS A 20 -1.21 5.83 33.31
C LYS A 20 -2.24 6.86 33.77
N SER A 21 -2.46 6.90 35.07
CA SER A 21 -3.42 7.76 35.76
C SER A 21 -3.08 9.25 35.60
N VAL A 22 -4.01 10.05 35.10
CA VAL A 22 -3.94 11.52 35.17
C VAL A 22 -5.29 12.05 35.68
N ASN A 23 -5.29 12.54 36.92
CA ASN A 23 -6.43 13.19 37.57
C ASN A 23 -6.37 14.70 37.32
N ILE A 24 -7.02 15.29 36.31
CA ILE A 24 -7.35 16.73 36.32
C ILE A 24 -8.68 17.05 35.59
N ILE A 25 -9.74 17.25 36.38
CA ILE A 25 -10.70 18.37 36.37
C ILE A 25 -11.10 18.97 35.00
N ALA A 26 -11.91 18.24 34.23
CA ALA A 26 -12.98 18.78 33.38
C ALA A 26 -13.82 17.59 32.91
N ALA A 27 -15.12 17.59 33.21
CA ALA A 27 -16.04 16.51 32.85
C ALA A 27 -16.36 16.52 31.33
N VAL A 28 -15.35 16.32 30.49
CA VAL A 28 -15.51 15.89 29.11
C VAL A 28 -15.35 14.37 29.14
N LEU A 29 -16.49 13.67 29.16
CA LEU A 29 -16.58 12.23 29.09
C LEU A 29 -15.74 11.71 27.92
N LEU A 30 -14.63 11.03 28.22
CA LEU A 30 -13.86 10.21 27.27
C LEU A 30 -14.68 8.97 26.91
N ALA A 31 -15.83 9.15 26.28
CA ALA A 31 -16.47 8.06 25.56
C ALA A 31 -15.63 7.81 24.30
N PRO A 32 -15.16 6.58 24.02
CA PRO A 32 -14.63 6.27 22.71
C PRO A 32 -15.75 6.52 21.72
N MET A 33 -15.59 7.52 20.84
CA MET A 33 -16.50 7.70 19.72
C MET A 33 -16.36 6.48 18.84
N SER A 34 -17.32 5.57 18.93
CA SER A 34 -17.43 4.43 18.01
C SER A 34 -17.72 4.99 16.63
N VAL A 35 -16.67 5.20 15.84
CA VAL A 35 -16.83 5.50 14.42
C VAL A 35 -17.37 4.24 13.76
N ASN A 36 -18.67 4.22 13.47
CA ASN A 36 -19.21 3.23 12.56
C ASN A 36 -18.54 3.49 11.21
N ALA A 37 -17.60 2.63 10.82
CA ALA A 37 -17.04 2.65 9.49
C ALA A 37 -18.22 2.55 8.50
N ILE A 38 -18.47 3.62 7.75
CA ILE A 38 -19.37 3.56 6.62
C ILE A 38 -18.78 2.50 5.70
N PRO A 39 -19.54 1.49 5.25
CA PRO A 39 -19.00 0.49 4.34
C PRO A 39 -18.43 1.21 3.13
N GLU A 40 -17.10 1.22 3.01
CA GLU A 40 -16.44 1.79 1.85
C GLU A 40 -16.89 1.00 0.62
N LYS A 41 -17.25 1.73 -0.44
CA LYS A 41 -17.60 1.08 -1.70
C LYS A 41 -16.41 0.23 -2.15
N PRO A 42 -16.62 -0.98 -2.69
CA PRO A 42 -15.54 -1.80 -3.18
C PRO A 42 -14.68 -1.03 -4.18
N VAL A 43 -13.39 -0.89 -3.90
CA VAL A 43 -12.45 -0.26 -4.83
C VAL A 43 -12.28 -1.20 -6.02
N ARG A 44 -12.61 -0.71 -7.22
CA ARG A 44 -12.44 -1.47 -8.46
C ARG A 44 -11.08 -1.18 -9.05
N THR A 45 -10.34 -2.23 -9.38
CA THR A 45 -9.10 -2.14 -10.14
C THR A 45 -9.38 -1.58 -11.54
N PRO A 46 -8.79 -0.44 -11.93
CA PRO A 46 -8.98 0.13 -13.27
C PRO A 46 -8.23 -0.67 -14.34
N SER A 47 -8.70 -0.61 -15.59
CA SER A 47 -8.05 -1.21 -16.76
C SER A 47 -7.61 -0.15 -17.78
N PRO A 48 -6.56 -0.41 -18.59
CA PRO A 48 -5.66 -1.57 -18.50
C PRO A 48 -4.66 -1.44 -17.35
N HIS A 49 -4.22 -2.56 -16.79
CA HIS A 49 -3.23 -2.62 -15.72
C HIS A 49 -2.30 -3.81 -15.93
N VAL A 50 -1.17 -3.82 -15.23
CA VAL A 50 -0.21 -4.94 -15.28
C VAL A 50 -0.67 -6.05 -14.35
N GLU A 51 -0.43 -7.31 -14.72
CA GLU A 51 -0.73 -8.48 -13.89
C GLU A 51 0.53 -9.31 -13.64
N PRO A 52 0.76 -9.82 -12.41
CA PRO A 52 -0.07 -9.62 -11.22
C PRO A 52 0.10 -8.24 -10.56
N MET A 53 -1.02 -7.58 -10.23
CA MET A 53 -1.08 -6.40 -9.35
C MET A 53 -1.60 -6.78 -7.96
N TRP A 54 -1.23 -6.01 -6.93
CA TRP A 54 -1.71 -6.20 -5.57
C TRP A 54 -3.24 -6.15 -5.49
N SER A 55 -3.86 -7.20 -4.94
CA SER A 55 -5.32 -7.39 -4.97
C SER A 55 -6.11 -6.38 -4.14
N ASN A 56 -5.51 -5.83 -3.08
CA ASN A 56 -6.15 -4.87 -2.18
C ASN A 56 -5.64 -3.44 -2.40
N CYS A 57 -5.37 -3.07 -3.65
CA CYS A 57 -4.96 -1.72 -3.97
C CYS A 57 -6.12 -0.72 -3.82
N ILE A 58 -5.88 0.38 -3.09
CA ILE A 58 -6.88 1.43 -2.83
C ILE A 58 -6.57 2.75 -3.55
N LYS A 59 -5.33 2.94 -4.00
CA LYS A 59 -4.93 4.09 -4.82
C LYS A 59 -4.12 3.63 -6.02
N PHE A 60 -4.48 4.16 -7.19
CA PHE A 60 -3.83 3.85 -8.46
C PHE A 60 -3.25 5.12 -9.08
N TYR A 61 -2.18 4.94 -9.86
CA TYR A 61 -1.62 5.97 -10.71
C TYR A 61 -1.63 5.49 -12.16
N ARG A 62 -2.12 6.33 -13.08
CA ARG A 62 -2.08 6.04 -14.52
C ARG A 62 -0.77 6.57 -15.10
N ALA A 63 0.10 5.68 -15.55
CA ALA A 63 1.39 6.06 -16.12
C ALA A 63 1.21 6.98 -17.33
N VAL A 64 2.06 8.00 -17.42
CA VAL A 64 2.13 8.92 -18.57
C VAL A 64 3.40 8.63 -19.38
N PRO A 65 3.55 9.18 -20.60
CA PRO A 65 4.78 9.04 -21.36
C PRO A 65 6.01 9.45 -20.53
N ASN A 66 7.09 8.67 -20.66
CA ASN A 66 8.36 8.81 -19.92
C ASN A 66 8.34 8.47 -18.43
N ASP A 67 7.23 7.94 -17.89
CA ASP A 67 7.27 7.33 -16.56
C ASP A 67 8.12 6.05 -16.57
N ALA A 68 8.96 5.93 -15.55
CA ALA A 68 9.71 4.72 -15.20
C ALA A 68 9.39 4.30 -13.76
N CYS A 69 9.76 3.07 -13.37
CA CYS A 69 9.47 2.56 -12.02
C CYS A 69 9.91 3.51 -10.92
N GLN A 70 11.15 4.04 -11.00
CA GLN A 70 11.67 4.96 -10.01
C GLN A 70 10.83 6.24 -9.94
N SER A 71 10.53 6.85 -11.09
CA SER A 71 9.72 8.08 -11.11
C SER A 71 8.29 7.88 -10.57
N LEU A 72 7.68 6.71 -10.78
CA LEU A 72 6.35 6.41 -10.24
C LEU A 72 6.41 6.18 -8.73
N ALA A 73 7.45 5.51 -8.25
CA ALA A 73 7.70 5.32 -6.83
C ALA A 73 7.88 6.69 -6.14
N ASP A 74 8.80 7.52 -6.65
CA ASP A 74 9.11 8.85 -6.11
C ASP A 74 7.88 9.76 -6.08
N LYS A 75 7.10 9.82 -7.17
CA LYS A 75 5.86 10.63 -7.26
C LYS A 75 4.81 10.24 -6.23
N ASN A 76 4.87 9.02 -5.72
CA ASN A 76 3.89 8.49 -4.77
C ASN A 76 4.49 8.23 -3.38
N GLY A 77 5.73 8.67 -3.13
CA GLY A 77 6.40 8.51 -1.84
C GLY A 77 6.65 7.05 -1.45
N LEU A 78 6.94 6.20 -2.44
CA LEU A 78 7.26 4.79 -2.25
C LEU A 78 8.73 4.54 -2.49
N ASP A 79 9.29 3.56 -1.80
CA ASP A 79 10.54 2.96 -2.22
C ASP A 79 10.33 2.17 -3.53
N LEU A 80 11.38 2.09 -4.37
CA LEU A 80 11.31 1.30 -5.61
C LEU A 80 10.90 -0.15 -5.36
N ALA A 81 11.40 -0.74 -4.28
CA ALA A 81 11.07 -2.12 -3.90
C ALA A 81 9.58 -2.27 -3.53
N GLU A 82 8.99 -1.29 -2.87
CA GLU A 82 7.56 -1.28 -2.54
C GLU A 82 6.71 -1.16 -3.79
N PHE A 83 7.06 -0.23 -4.69
CA PHE A 83 6.36 -0.07 -5.97
C PHE A 83 6.37 -1.37 -6.79
N ILE A 84 7.53 -2.06 -6.85
CA ILE A 84 7.65 -3.37 -7.52
C ILE A 84 6.81 -4.45 -6.82
N ALA A 85 6.79 -4.47 -5.48
CA ALA A 85 6.01 -5.43 -4.72
C ALA A 85 4.50 -5.28 -4.96
N LEU A 86 4.02 -4.03 -5.12
CA LEU A 86 2.64 -3.74 -5.46
C LEU A 86 2.30 -4.09 -6.91
N ASN A 87 3.29 -4.10 -7.81
CA ASN A 87 3.12 -4.24 -9.25
C ASN A 87 4.02 -5.35 -9.81
N ARG A 88 3.89 -6.57 -9.28
CA ARG A 88 4.74 -7.72 -9.62
C ARG A 88 4.74 -8.08 -11.10
N GLY A 89 3.67 -7.75 -11.83
CA GLY A 89 3.57 -7.87 -13.29
C GLY A 89 4.63 -7.10 -14.08
N ILE A 90 5.31 -6.14 -13.46
CA ILE A 90 6.46 -5.45 -14.05
C ILE A 90 7.63 -6.43 -14.27
N GLY A 91 7.77 -7.47 -13.44
CA GLY A 91 8.88 -8.43 -13.52
C GLY A 91 10.10 -8.05 -12.67
N GLY A 92 9.90 -7.36 -11.55
CA GLY A 92 10.97 -7.03 -10.62
C GLY A 92 11.89 -5.91 -11.10
N LEU A 93 13.10 -5.84 -10.51
CA LEU A 93 14.13 -4.87 -10.89
C LEU A 93 14.53 -5.01 -12.37
N SER A 94 14.66 -6.23 -12.87
CA SER A 94 14.97 -6.50 -14.28
C SER A 94 13.90 -5.94 -15.22
N GLY A 95 12.63 -6.04 -14.83
CA GLY A 95 11.52 -5.43 -15.57
C GLY A 95 11.59 -3.92 -15.58
N CYS A 96 11.89 -3.31 -14.43
CA CYS A 96 12.09 -1.87 -14.33
C CYS A 96 13.25 -1.37 -15.20
N SER A 97 14.39 -2.06 -15.18
CA SER A 97 15.55 -1.72 -16.03
C SER A 97 15.28 -1.88 -17.52
N ARG A 98 14.28 -2.69 -17.90
CA ARG A 98 13.83 -2.88 -19.29
C ARG A 98 12.70 -1.93 -19.70
N GLY A 99 12.26 -1.05 -18.80
CA GLY A 99 11.21 -0.09 -19.07
C GLY A 99 9.80 -0.70 -19.10
N ASN A 100 9.52 -1.71 -18.26
CA ASN A 100 8.19 -2.35 -18.17
C ASN A 100 7.13 -1.47 -17.44
N VAL A 101 7.19 -0.15 -17.67
CA VAL A 101 6.14 0.81 -17.34
C VAL A 101 5.52 1.28 -18.65
N VAL A 102 4.24 1.01 -18.82
CA VAL A 102 3.50 1.25 -20.06
C VAL A 102 2.63 2.48 -19.89
N ALA A 103 2.84 3.51 -20.70
CA ALA A 103 2.00 4.69 -20.67
C ALA A 103 0.53 4.31 -20.91
N GLY A 104 -0.36 4.87 -20.09
CA GLY A 104 -1.79 4.60 -20.12
C GLY A 104 -2.25 3.43 -19.26
N TYR A 105 -1.33 2.62 -18.71
CA TYR A 105 -1.65 1.56 -17.75
C TYR A 105 -1.76 2.10 -16.33
N TRP A 106 -2.57 1.43 -15.51
CA TRP A 106 -2.73 1.70 -14.10
C TRP A 106 -1.79 0.84 -13.26
N TYR A 107 -1.18 1.48 -12.26
CA TYR A 107 -0.27 0.88 -11.30
C TYR A 107 -0.78 1.14 -9.89
N CYS A 108 -0.63 0.16 -9.01
CA CYS A 108 -0.94 0.30 -7.61
C CYS A 108 0.12 1.16 -6.91
N VAL A 109 -0.33 2.18 -6.18
CA VAL A 109 0.56 3.09 -5.44
C VAL A 109 0.19 3.23 -3.96
N LYS A 110 -0.92 2.62 -3.53
CA LYS A 110 -1.24 2.45 -2.10
C LYS A 110 -2.15 1.23 -1.92
N PRO A 111 -1.72 0.17 -1.21
CA PRO A 111 -2.60 -0.89 -0.78
C PRO A 111 -3.36 -0.50 0.50
N ASN A 112 -4.40 -1.26 0.81
CA ASN A 112 -5.11 -1.12 2.07
C ASN A 112 -4.20 -1.47 3.27
N GLY A 113 -4.30 -0.69 4.35
CA GLY A 113 -3.57 -0.90 5.61
C GLY A 113 -2.14 -0.35 5.65
N TRP A 114 -1.78 0.56 4.74
CA TRP A 114 -0.57 1.39 4.88
C TRP A 114 -0.96 2.73 5.51
N GLU A 115 -0.58 2.89 6.78
CA GLU A 115 -0.65 4.15 7.55
C GLU A 115 0.73 4.80 7.56
#